data_AF-A0A450XT71-F1
#
_entry.id   AF-A0A450XT71-F1
#
_cell.length_a   1.000
_cell.length_b   1.000
_cell.length_c   1.000
_cell.angle_alpha   90.00
_cell.angle_beta   90.00
_cell.angle_gamma   90.00
#
_symmetry.space_group_name_H-M   'P 1'
#
loop_
_entity.id
_entity.type
_entity.pdbx_description
1 polymer ?
#
loop_
_entity_poly.entity_id
_entity_poly.type
_entity_poly.pdbx_seq_one_letter_code
_entity_poly.pdbx_strand_id
1 'polypeptide(L)'
;SRRRIRGLIREEILSDAEKYGDARRSPIVARDKALAMEENVLVSSEPVTVILSERGWIRAAKGHEIDERGLAYRAGDKFQAAA
;
A
#
# COMPACT_ATOMS: atom_id res chain seq x y z
N SER A 1 38.19 43.72 -21.06
CA SER A 1 36.85 43.59 -21.65
C SER A 1 36.05 42.59 -20.83
N ARG A 2 34.78 42.89 -20.49
CA ARG A 2 33.93 42.01 -19.64
C ARG A 2 33.81 40.57 -20.16
N ARG A 3 33.91 40.39 -21.48
CA ARG A 3 33.89 39.08 -22.15
C ARG A 3 35.05 38.17 -21.71
N ARG A 4 36.26 38.72 -21.53
CA ARG A 4 37.43 37.95 -21.07
C ARG A 4 37.28 37.49 -19.62
N ILE A 5 36.76 38.35 -18.76
CA ILE A 5 36.50 38.03 -17.34
C ILE A 5 35.43 36.94 -17.22
N ARG A 6 34.34 37.02 -18.00
CA ARG A 6 33.32 35.95 -18.03
C ARG A 6 33.88 34.60 -18.50
N GLY A 7 34.83 34.61 -19.44
CA GLY A 7 35.51 33.39 -19.90
C GLY A 7 36.33 32.76 -18.78
N LEU A 8 37.16 33.57 -18.12
CA LEU A 8 37.98 33.14 -16.97
C LEU A 8 37.11 32.52 -15.86
N ILE A 9 36.04 33.21 -15.43
CA ILE A 9 35.14 32.72 -14.38
C ILE A 9 34.49 31.38 -14.78
N ARG A 10 34.12 31.21 -16.05
CA ARG A 10 33.54 29.94 -16.53
C ARG A 10 34.56 28.80 -16.44
N GLU A 11 35.79 29.05 -16.86
CA GLU A 11 36.87 28.06 -16.82
C GLU A 11 37.20 27.64 -15.38
N GLU A 12 37.25 28.60 -14.46
CA GLU A 12 37.45 28.33 -13.03
C GLU A 12 36.33 27.43 -12.45
N ILE A 13 35.05 27.77 -12.71
CA ILE A 13 33.91 26.97 -12.23
C ILE A 13 33.93 25.54 -12.78
N LEU A 14 34.30 25.36 -14.06
CA LEU A 14 34.37 24.03 -14.66
C LEU A 14 35.53 23.21 -14.08
N SER A 15 36.69 23.84 -13.90
CA SER A 15 37.86 23.20 -13.27
C SER A 15 37.55 22.78 -11.83
N ASP A 16 36.85 23.60 -11.07
CA ASP A 16 36.47 23.27 -9.70
C ASP A 16 35.42 22.16 -9.65
N ALA A 17 34.46 22.15 -10.58
CA ALA A 17 33.48 21.08 -10.70
C ALA A 17 34.13 19.73 -11.02
N GLU A 18 35.18 19.69 -11.85
CA GLU A 18 35.93 18.46 -12.13
C GLU A 18 36.80 18.01 -10.95
N LYS A 19 37.46 18.95 -10.27
CA LYS A 19 38.40 18.65 -9.19
C LYS A 19 37.71 18.22 -7.90
N TYR A 20 36.57 18.81 -7.59
CA TYR A 20 35.89 18.63 -6.31
C TYR A 20 34.47 18.06 -6.45
N GLY A 21 33.97 17.83 -7.66
CA GLY A 21 32.67 17.24 -7.88
C GLY A 21 32.64 15.75 -7.55
N ASP A 22 31.49 15.29 -7.06
CA ASP A 22 31.18 13.88 -6.86
C ASP A 22 29.83 13.51 -7.48
N ALA A 23 29.60 12.20 -7.67
CA ALA A 23 28.31 11.72 -8.12
C ALA A 23 27.25 11.94 -7.02
N ARG A 24 26.03 12.27 -7.42
CA ARG A 24 24.90 12.45 -6.48
C ARG A 24 24.67 11.17 -5.68
N ARG A 25 24.90 11.24 -4.37
CA ARG A 25 24.72 10.10 -3.45
C ARG A 25 23.25 9.78 -3.16
N SER A 26 22.38 10.78 -3.21
CA SER A 26 20.94 10.61 -2.95
C SER A 26 20.17 10.53 -4.28
N PRO A 27 19.68 9.35 -4.68
CA PRO A 27 18.91 9.23 -5.92
C PRO A 27 17.56 9.96 -5.82
N ILE A 28 17.10 10.51 -6.95
CA ILE A 28 15.74 11.03 -7.05
C ILE A 28 14.85 9.85 -7.41
N VAL A 29 13.87 9.56 -6.56
CA VAL A 29 12.93 8.46 -6.77
C VAL A 29 11.53 9.02 -6.69
N ALA A 30 10.72 8.79 -7.73
CA ALA A 30 9.30 9.09 -7.69
C ALA A 30 8.61 8.11 -6.73
N ARG A 31 7.85 8.65 -5.78
CA ARG A 31 6.99 7.88 -4.87
C ARG A 31 5.69 8.63 -4.69
N ASP A 32 4.65 7.89 -4.34
CA ASP A 32 3.39 8.49 -3.95
C ASP A 32 3.57 9.30 -2.66
N LYS A 33 2.74 10.33 -2.51
CA LYS A 33 2.75 11.15 -1.29
C LYS A 33 2.45 10.26 -0.10
N ALA A 34 3.20 10.44 0.99
CA ALA A 34 2.87 9.81 2.25
C ALA A 34 1.47 10.26 2.70
N LEU A 35 0.59 9.31 2.94
CA LEU A 35 -0.73 9.53 3.52
C LEU A 35 -0.70 9.03 4.97
N ALA A 36 -1.38 9.74 5.87
CA ALA A 36 -1.61 9.23 7.22
C ALA A 36 -2.45 7.95 7.12
N MET A 37 -2.08 6.91 7.87
CA MET A 37 -2.86 5.68 7.91
C MET A 37 -4.22 5.98 8.56
N GLU A 38 -5.29 5.58 7.89
CA GLU A 38 -6.63 5.61 8.48
C GLU A 38 -6.75 4.53 9.57
N GLU A 39 -7.50 4.82 10.65
CA GLU A 39 -7.64 3.92 11.81
C GLU A 39 -8.27 2.56 11.43
N ASN A 40 -9.11 2.53 10.39
CA ASN A 40 -9.72 1.33 9.82
C ASN A 40 -8.69 0.33 9.22
N VAL A 41 -7.50 0.79 8.82
CA VAL A 41 -6.40 -0.05 8.31
C VAL A 41 -5.61 -0.71 9.45
N LEU A 42 -5.75 -0.22 10.69
CA LEU A 42 -5.08 -0.79 11.86
C LEU A 42 -5.80 -2.04 12.40
N VAL A 43 -7.01 -2.33 11.93
CA VAL A 43 -7.76 -3.53 12.32
C VAL A 43 -7.17 -4.73 11.58
N SER A 44 -6.83 -5.79 12.33
CA SER A 44 -6.33 -7.05 11.77
C SER A 44 -7.33 -7.63 10.77
N SER A 45 -6.90 -7.80 9.52
CA SER A 45 -7.67 -8.42 8.45
C SER A 45 -7.58 -9.95 8.53
N GLU A 46 -8.31 -10.54 9.47
CA GLU A 46 -8.49 -12.00 9.51
C GLU A 46 -9.47 -12.45 8.41
N PRO A 47 -9.19 -13.55 7.68
CA PRO A 47 -10.16 -14.11 6.75
C PRO A 47 -11.39 -14.60 7.51
N VAL A 48 -12.56 -14.17 7.08
CA VAL A 48 -13.86 -14.53 7.67
C VAL A 48 -14.77 -14.95 6.54
N THR A 49 -15.54 -16.02 6.78
CA THR A 49 -16.65 -16.43 5.92
C THR A 49 -17.96 -16.05 6.59
N VAL A 50 -18.78 -15.28 5.89
CA VAL A 50 -20.11 -14.86 6.32
C VAL A 50 -21.14 -15.81 5.73
N ILE A 51 -22.00 -16.37 6.58
CA ILE A 51 -22.98 -17.39 6.20
C ILE A 51 -24.38 -16.85 6.45
N LEU A 52 -25.23 -16.93 5.43
CA LEU A 52 -26.64 -16.55 5.44
C LEU A 52 -27.51 -17.80 5.33
N SER A 53 -28.52 -17.90 6.22
CA SER A 53 -29.56 -18.92 6.13
C SER A 53 -30.79 -18.47 5.35
N GLU A 54 -31.60 -19.41 4.87
CA GLU A 54 -32.84 -19.14 4.12
C GLU A 54 -33.84 -18.28 4.93
N ARG A 55 -33.79 -18.35 6.26
CA ARG A 55 -34.62 -17.53 7.16
C ARG A 55 -33.96 -16.22 7.60
N GLY A 56 -32.85 -15.83 6.97
CA GLY A 56 -32.18 -14.55 7.21
C GLY A 56 -31.27 -14.53 8.44
N TRP A 57 -30.85 -15.69 8.97
CA TRP A 57 -29.87 -15.71 10.06
C TRP A 57 -28.46 -15.55 9.52
N ILE A 58 -27.66 -14.69 10.16
CA ILE A 58 -26.27 -14.41 9.79
C ILE A 58 -25.34 -15.01 10.84
N ARG A 59 -24.28 -15.67 10.39
CA ARG A 59 -23.17 -16.16 11.21
C ARG A 59 -21.84 -15.79 10.54
N ALA A 60 -20.84 -15.43 11.35
CA ALA A 60 -19.47 -15.27 10.89
C ALA A 60 -18.63 -16.42 11.43
N ALA A 61 -17.80 -17.02 10.57
CA ALA A 61 -16.88 -18.08 10.92
C ALA A 61 -15.46 -17.71 10.44
N LYS A 62 -14.44 -18.10 11.21
CA LYS A 62 -13.05 -17.74 10.93
C LYS A 62 -12.47 -18.66 9.84
N GLY A 63 -11.74 -18.08 8.90
CA GLY A 63 -11.17 -18.78 7.76
C GLY A 63 -12.18 -19.09 6.66
N HIS A 64 -11.71 -19.68 5.56
CA HIS A 64 -12.52 -20.09 4.41
C HIS A 64 -12.80 -21.59 4.35
N GLU A 65 -12.21 -22.38 5.24
CA GLU A 65 -12.35 -23.84 5.27
C GLU A 65 -13.50 -24.28 6.18
N ILE A 66 -14.72 -23.84 5.85
CA ILE A 66 -15.93 -24.17 6.62
C ILE A 66 -16.88 -24.95 5.73
N ASP A 67 -17.41 -26.07 6.23
CA ASP A 67 -18.54 -26.73 5.58
C ASP A 67 -19.83 -25.99 5.94
N GLU A 68 -20.29 -25.09 5.06
CA GLU A 68 -21.44 -24.23 5.37
C GLU A 68 -22.77 -25.00 5.32
N ARG A 69 -22.82 -26.10 4.56
CA ARG A 69 -24.02 -26.94 4.41
C ARG A 69 -24.19 -27.92 5.57
N GLY A 70 -23.09 -28.35 6.18
CA GLY A 70 -23.06 -29.23 7.35
C GLY A 70 -23.32 -28.54 8.69
N LEU A 71 -23.49 -27.21 8.71
CA LEU A 71 -23.75 -26.46 9.95
C LEU A 71 -25.11 -26.79 10.56
N ALA A 72 -25.19 -26.65 11.90
CA ALA A 72 -26.45 -26.72 12.62
C ALA A 72 -27.29 -25.46 12.35
N TYR A 73 -28.35 -25.64 11.56
CA TYR A 73 -29.41 -24.64 11.31
C TYR A 73 -30.58 -24.83 12.27
N ARG A 74 -31.41 -23.78 12.41
CA ARG A 74 -32.65 -23.85 13.20
C ARG A 74 -33.66 -24.79 12.52
N ALA A 75 -34.66 -25.24 13.28
CA ALA A 75 -35.66 -26.17 12.76
C ALA A 75 -36.39 -25.61 11.52
N GLY A 76 -36.26 -26.30 10.38
CA GLY A 76 -36.82 -25.88 9.09
C GLY A 76 -36.08 -24.73 8.41
N ASP A 77 -34.83 -24.48 8.80
CA ASP A 77 -33.90 -23.53 8.17
C ASP A 77 -32.73 -24.28 7.52
N LYS A 78 -32.12 -23.66 6.50
CA LYS A 78 -31.04 -24.26 5.71
C LYS A 78 -30.06 -23.19 5.22
N PHE A 79 -28.93 -23.64 4.69
CA PHE A 79 -27.95 -22.82 4.01
C PHE A 79 -28.57 -22.06 2.82
N GLN A 80 -28.30 -20.77 2.72
CA GLN A 80 -28.65 -19.95 1.54
C GLN A 80 -27.40 -19.48 0.79
N ALA A 81 -26.45 -18.84 1.47
CA ALA A 81 -25.26 -18.27 0.84
C ALA A 81 -24.06 -18.17 1.80
N ALA A 82 -22.85 -18.16 1.25
CA ALA A 82 -21.63 -17.83 1.97
C ALA A 82 -20.67 -17.01 1.09
N ALA A 83 -19.89 -16.12 1.72
CA ALA A 83 -18.89 -15.26 1.08
C ALA A 83 -17.72 -14.97 2.03
#